data_AF-A0A1B7Y402-F1
#
_entry.id   AF-A0A1B7Y402-F1
#
_cell.length_a   1.000
_cell.length_b   1.000
_cell.length_c   1.000
_cell.angle_alpha   90.00
_cell.angle_beta   90.00
_cell.angle_gamma   90.00
#
_symmetry.space_group_name_H-M   'P 1'
#
loop_
_entity.id
_entity.type
_entity.pdbx_description
1 polymer ?
#
loop_
_entity_poly.entity_id
_entity_poly.type
_entity_poly.pdbx_seq_one_letter_code
_entity_poly.pdbx_strand_id
1 'polypeptide(L)'
;MPYDRNPRQRLMKSHINGAAPAPKSDPERRDATASNPTATDPAAIAEAPAPPLITVKSPSDAPDAGLRSLDHYKRALPSWRYRLRQWMLPLIRWETPYLAYLQDTMRTPWLDSYFAITANLGTHTFFMIGLPMLFWCGYASFGKGVIHILAEGVFFTGFIKDFFSLPRPLSPPLHRITMSGSAALEYGFPSTHSANAVSVAVYGVLLLRSPDNTLPESTKNLLEGLSYFYAVSIVLGRLYCGMHGFIDVVVGSILGAAISLVEFHYGPPLDAYMHGSSWWAPVIAALVIIVLVRIHPEPADDCPCFDDSVAFAGVVIGLEIGTWMYGRTSIDSFGGSAHTVQSLDLGALGWHIVLARVFFGVFVIFVWREVMKPTMLRILPHLFRLLEKVEWNLPRRFFTPASKYKVIDLGSRMDNLIPSVRDFPRVVQSIRHPTTRGRSVSIGPQSAADAYETLAYRERRRRESIGSNGSIKSKGSSHELREKSGDWEGKGATSGIQGHHGNSLNDFERMMGTGSVLASPSEEKGEQDLTVGQQDEISEKEMFLRLIRPRVRYDVEVVTKLVVYTGIAWLGVGLIPMMFELVGLGSNHLRAA
;
A
#
# COMPACT_ATOMS: atom_id res chain seq x y z
N MET A 1 45.25 47.19 9.66
CA MET A 1 45.98 47.93 8.62
C MET A 1 46.18 47.02 7.41
N PRO A 2 46.05 47.50 6.15
CA PRO A 2 45.18 48.62 5.74
C PRO A 2 44.64 48.55 4.28
N TYR A 3 43.84 49.60 3.91
CA TYR A 3 43.63 50.21 2.57
C TYR A 3 42.88 49.39 1.47
N ASP A 4 41.93 49.89 0.65
CA ASP A 4 41.19 51.17 0.51
C ASP A 4 40.11 51.08 -0.61
N ARG A 5 39.09 51.95 -0.52
CA ARG A 5 38.35 52.71 -1.59
C ARG A 5 37.68 52.06 -2.83
N ASN A 6 36.32 52.07 -2.80
CA ASN A 6 35.30 52.70 -3.70
C ASN A 6 35.77 53.61 -4.89
N PRO A 7 34.87 54.16 -5.78
CA PRO A 7 33.65 53.68 -6.48
C PRO A 7 33.60 54.15 -7.98
N ARG A 8 32.55 53.83 -8.76
CA ARG A 8 32.07 54.73 -9.86
C ARG A 8 30.62 54.46 -10.30
N GLN A 9 29.83 55.53 -10.26
CA GLN A 9 28.46 55.71 -10.76
C GLN A 9 28.43 56.09 -12.25
N ARG A 10 27.29 55.83 -12.94
CA ARG A 10 26.44 56.78 -13.73
C ARG A 10 25.48 55.98 -14.65
N LEU A 11 24.14 56.09 -14.59
CA LEU A 11 23.17 57.18 -14.85
C LEU A 11 22.61 57.19 -16.29
N MET A 12 21.31 56.92 -16.45
CA MET A 12 20.27 57.63 -17.25
C MET A 12 18.98 56.78 -17.26
N LYS A 13 17.85 57.15 -16.61
CA LYS A 13 16.77 58.08 -17.02
C LYS A 13 16.24 57.72 -18.44
N SER A 14 14.94 57.51 -18.72
CA SER A 14 13.72 58.17 -18.23
C SER A 14 12.43 57.57 -18.85
N HIS A 15 11.30 57.62 -18.11
CA HIS A 15 9.90 57.99 -18.51
C HIS A 15 9.23 57.35 -19.76
N ILE A 16 7.91 57.11 -19.91
CA ILE A 16 6.63 57.41 -19.23
C ILE A 16 5.48 56.63 -19.95
N ASN A 17 4.43 56.26 -19.20
CA ASN A 17 2.99 56.08 -19.52
C ASN A 17 2.48 55.53 -20.87
N GLY A 18 1.39 54.75 -20.81
CA GLY A 18 0.26 54.94 -21.73
C GLY A 18 -0.54 53.69 -22.14
N ALA A 19 -1.72 53.58 -21.55
CA ALA A 19 -3.00 52.99 -22.00
C ALA A 19 -3.12 52.25 -23.37
N ALA A 20 -3.97 51.22 -23.35
CA ALA A 20 -4.58 50.53 -24.51
C ALA A 20 -5.35 51.49 -25.44
N PRO A 21 -5.58 51.13 -26.74
CA PRO A 21 -6.79 50.39 -27.10
C PRO A 21 -6.68 49.46 -28.34
N ALA A 22 -7.72 48.64 -28.56
CA ALA A 22 -7.98 47.88 -29.80
C ALA A 22 -8.49 48.78 -30.96
N PRO A 23 -8.43 48.32 -32.23
CA PRO A 23 -9.67 48.19 -33.04
C PRO A 23 -9.69 47.01 -34.06
N LYS A 24 -10.84 46.31 -34.22
CA LYS A 24 -11.82 46.25 -35.37
C LYS A 24 -11.37 45.47 -36.65
N SER A 25 -12.04 44.35 -37.01
CA SER A 25 -13.21 44.14 -37.92
C SER A 25 -12.81 44.15 -39.41
N ASP A 26 -13.21 43.28 -40.37
CA ASP A 26 -14.47 42.60 -40.76
C ASP A 26 -14.14 41.47 -41.82
N PRO A 27 -15.05 40.97 -42.70
CA PRO A 27 -16.20 40.08 -42.46
C PRO A 27 -16.30 38.90 -43.48
N GLU A 28 -17.21 37.94 -43.28
CA GLU A 28 -18.03 37.43 -44.40
C GLU A 28 -19.37 36.83 -43.94
N ARG A 29 -20.32 36.92 -44.86
CA ARG A 29 -21.78 37.05 -44.72
C ARG A 29 -22.43 35.85 -45.40
N ARG A 30 -23.56 35.36 -44.88
CA ARG A 30 -24.67 34.87 -45.70
C ARG A 30 -25.97 34.84 -44.89
N ASP A 31 -26.92 35.61 -45.41
CA ASP A 31 -28.29 35.82 -44.96
C ASP A 31 -29.14 34.54 -45.07
N ALA A 32 -30.23 34.45 -44.29
CA ALA A 32 -31.58 34.49 -44.87
C ALA A 32 -32.70 34.44 -43.79
N THR A 33 -33.49 35.53 -43.81
CA THR A 33 -34.96 35.62 -43.74
C THR A 33 -35.75 35.43 -42.43
N ALA A 34 -36.35 36.57 -42.06
CA ALA A 34 -37.43 36.88 -41.14
C ALA A 34 -38.73 36.08 -41.28
N SER A 35 -39.48 35.98 -40.17
CA SER A 35 -40.84 36.54 -40.06
C SER A 35 -41.37 36.47 -38.62
N ASN A 36 -41.90 37.60 -38.13
CA ASN A 36 -42.86 37.70 -37.02
C ASN A 36 -44.18 38.20 -37.65
N PRO A 37 -45.36 37.90 -37.07
CA PRO A 37 -46.00 38.98 -36.31
C PRO A 37 -46.96 38.57 -35.15
N THR A 38 -47.24 39.59 -34.32
CA THR A 38 -48.51 39.93 -33.61
C THR A 38 -48.92 39.34 -32.24
N ALA A 39 -48.78 40.24 -31.24
CA ALA A 39 -49.51 40.56 -30.00
C ALA A 39 -50.84 39.87 -29.60
N THR A 40 -50.98 39.54 -28.30
CA THR A 40 -52.05 39.97 -27.34
C THR A 40 -51.74 39.51 -25.89
N ASP A 41 -51.95 40.38 -24.90
CA ASP A 41 -51.81 40.22 -23.42
C ASP A 41 -52.89 39.29 -22.77
N PRO A 42 -53.05 39.16 -21.41
CA PRO A 42 -52.21 38.45 -20.44
C PRO A 42 -53.05 37.57 -19.46
N ALA A 43 -52.79 36.27 -19.29
CA ALA A 43 -53.30 35.53 -18.11
C ALA A 43 -52.71 34.12 -17.99
N ALA A 44 -52.49 33.69 -16.74
CA ALA A 44 -52.17 32.34 -16.28
C ALA A 44 -50.71 31.87 -16.46
N ILE A 45 -49.83 32.35 -15.57
CA ILE A 45 -48.60 31.61 -15.21
C ILE A 45 -49.03 30.52 -14.21
N ALA A 46 -49.27 29.32 -14.72
CA ALA A 46 -49.16 28.09 -13.94
C ALA A 46 -47.71 27.61 -14.09
N GLU A 47 -46.95 27.67 -13.01
CA GLU A 47 -45.56 27.24 -12.94
C GLU A 47 -45.47 25.71 -13.16
N ALA A 48 -44.94 25.30 -14.31
CA ALA A 48 -44.68 23.89 -14.60
C ALA A 48 -43.50 23.40 -13.75
N PRO A 49 -43.56 22.16 -13.22
CA PRO A 49 -42.51 21.65 -12.33
C PRO A 49 -41.20 21.48 -13.11
N ALA A 50 -40.11 21.98 -12.51
CA ALA A 50 -38.77 21.81 -13.05
C ALA A 50 -38.47 20.31 -13.29
N PRO A 51 -37.79 19.96 -14.40
CA PRO A 51 -37.45 18.57 -14.68
C PRO A 51 -36.58 18.01 -13.55
N PRO A 52 -36.71 16.72 -13.21
CA PRO A 52 -35.92 16.14 -12.14
C PRO A 52 -34.44 16.30 -12.48
N LEU A 53 -33.74 17.04 -11.63
CA LEU A 53 -32.29 17.06 -11.59
C LEU A 53 -31.83 15.63 -11.33
N ILE A 54 -31.50 14.91 -12.41
CA ILE A 54 -30.65 13.73 -12.33
C ILE A 54 -29.31 14.24 -11.83
N THR A 55 -29.17 14.26 -10.51
CA THR A 55 -27.92 14.44 -9.82
C THR A 55 -27.07 13.21 -10.16
N VAL A 56 -26.24 13.36 -11.18
CA VAL A 56 -25.11 12.47 -11.39
C VAL A 56 -24.27 12.58 -10.12
N LYS A 57 -24.37 11.59 -9.23
CA LYS A 57 -23.50 11.49 -8.06
C LYS A 57 -22.05 11.57 -8.56
N SER A 58 -21.35 12.62 -8.18
CA SER A 58 -19.89 12.66 -8.24
C SER A 58 -19.34 11.40 -7.55
N PRO A 59 -18.24 10.81 -8.03
CA PRO A 59 -17.64 9.62 -7.43
C PRO A 59 -16.89 9.96 -6.13
N SER A 60 -17.57 10.62 -5.19
CA SER A 60 -17.06 10.96 -3.86
C SER A 60 -17.41 9.85 -2.86
N ASP A 61 -16.44 9.55 -1.98
CA ASP A 61 -16.63 8.82 -0.71
C ASP A 61 -16.82 7.30 -0.81
N ALA A 62 -15.92 6.61 -1.53
CA ALA A 62 -15.84 5.16 -1.45
C ALA A 62 -15.13 4.71 -0.14
N PRO A 63 -15.79 3.92 0.74
CA PRO A 63 -15.16 3.31 1.93
C PRO A 63 -13.99 2.40 1.56
N ASP A 64 -13.11 2.14 2.54
CA ASP A 64 -12.04 1.14 2.45
C ASP A 64 -12.53 -0.19 1.88
N ALA A 65 -11.61 -0.90 1.22
CA ALA A 65 -11.85 -2.25 0.76
C ALA A 65 -12.30 -3.13 1.93
N GLY A 66 -13.47 -3.74 1.78
CA GLY A 66 -14.03 -4.63 2.79
C GLY A 66 -14.97 -3.95 3.79
N LEU A 67 -15.10 -2.61 3.78
CA LEU A 67 -15.92 -1.85 4.74
C LEU A 67 -17.15 -1.14 4.14
N ARG A 68 -17.41 -1.28 2.83
CA ARG A 68 -18.67 -0.82 2.20
C ARG A 68 -19.94 -1.44 2.81
N SER A 69 -21.11 -0.90 2.45
CA SER A 69 -22.40 -1.41 2.94
C SER A 69 -22.60 -2.90 2.62
N LEU A 70 -23.32 -3.63 3.47
CA LEU A 70 -23.57 -5.06 3.27
C LEU A 70 -24.27 -5.35 1.92
N ASP A 71 -25.16 -4.44 1.50
CA ASP A 71 -25.84 -4.50 0.20
C ASP A 71 -24.91 -4.32 -1.01
N HIS A 72 -23.77 -3.65 -0.84
CA HIS A 72 -22.73 -3.59 -1.88
C HIS A 72 -22.16 -4.99 -2.12
N TYR A 73 -21.72 -5.68 -1.07
CA TYR A 73 -21.13 -7.02 -1.20
C TYR A 73 -22.14 -8.07 -1.64
N LYS A 74 -23.39 -7.96 -1.19
CA LYS A 74 -24.48 -8.86 -1.63
C LYS A 74 -24.75 -8.74 -3.13
N ARG A 75 -24.57 -7.55 -3.71
CA ARG A 75 -24.75 -7.29 -5.16
C ARG A 75 -23.48 -7.57 -5.96
N ALA A 76 -22.30 -7.30 -5.41
CA ALA A 76 -21.03 -7.41 -6.11
C ALA A 76 -20.50 -8.85 -6.18
N LEU A 77 -20.78 -9.68 -5.16
CA LEU A 77 -20.26 -11.04 -5.02
C LEU A 77 -21.32 -12.11 -5.33
N PRO A 78 -20.92 -13.26 -5.91
CA PRO A 78 -21.79 -14.43 -6.02
C PRO A 78 -22.30 -14.87 -4.63
N SER A 79 -23.53 -15.39 -4.57
CA SER A 79 -24.21 -15.70 -3.30
C SER A 79 -23.44 -16.70 -2.43
N TRP A 80 -22.71 -17.64 -3.01
CA TRP A 80 -21.88 -18.60 -2.28
C TRP A 80 -20.63 -17.93 -1.66
N ARG A 81 -19.97 -17.01 -2.39
CA ARG A 81 -18.80 -16.26 -1.91
C ARG A 81 -19.19 -15.24 -0.84
N TYR A 82 -20.36 -14.61 -1.01
CA TYR A 82 -20.93 -13.73 0.01
C TYR A 82 -21.23 -14.47 1.31
N ARG A 83 -21.76 -15.71 1.26
CA ARG A 83 -22.00 -16.53 2.45
C ARG A 83 -20.71 -16.82 3.24
N LEU A 84 -19.63 -17.15 2.55
CA LEU A 84 -18.31 -17.37 3.17
C LEU A 84 -17.81 -16.10 3.87
N ARG A 85 -17.92 -14.95 3.19
CA ARG A 85 -17.59 -13.64 3.80
C ARG A 85 -18.41 -13.37 5.06
N GLN A 86 -19.73 -13.57 5.02
CA GLN A 86 -20.62 -13.35 6.17
C GLN A 86 -20.29 -14.26 7.35
N TRP A 87 -19.82 -15.47 7.09
CA TRP A 87 -19.41 -16.40 8.13
C TRP A 87 -18.12 -15.96 8.84
N MET A 88 -17.14 -15.41 8.10
CA MET A 88 -15.86 -14.97 8.68
C MET A 88 -15.88 -13.56 9.26
N LEU A 89 -16.77 -12.68 8.79
CA LEU A 89 -16.80 -11.27 9.21
C LEU A 89 -16.99 -11.05 10.72
N PRO A 90 -17.88 -11.78 11.44
CA PRO A 90 -18.03 -11.63 12.89
C PRO A 90 -16.74 -11.95 13.64
N LEU A 91 -15.98 -12.93 13.14
CA LEU A 91 -14.75 -13.37 13.76
C LEU A 91 -13.66 -12.29 13.69
N ILE A 92 -13.49 -11.64 12.54
CA ILE A 92 -12.56 -10.51 12.38
C ILE A 92 -12.96 -9.32 13.27
N ARG A 93 -14.26 -9.04 13.40
CA ARG A 93 -14.75 -7.95 14.27
C ARG A 93 -14.54 -8.26 15.75
N TRP A 94 -14.69 -9.52 16.14
CA TRP A 94 -14.48 -9.96 17.52
C TRP A 94 -13.04 -9.80 18.00
N GLU A 95 -12.05 -9.88 17.11
CA GLU A 95 -10.63 -9.70 17.47
C GLU A 95 -10.24 -8.23 17.75
N THR A 96 -10.98 -7.27 17.20
CA THR A 96 -10.63 -5.84 17.24
C THR A 96 -10.42 -5.26 18.66
N PRO A 97 -11.29 -5.50 19.66
CA PRO A 97 -11.09 -4.96 21.01
C PRO A 97 -9.85 -5.56 21.72
N TYR A 98 -9.56 -6.84 21.51
CA TYR A 98 -8.38 -7.50 22.09
C TYR A 98 -7.08 -6.95 21.48
N LEU A 99 -7.08 -6.69 20.17
CA LEU A 99 -5.96 -6.04 19.49
C LEU A 99 -5.76 -4.62 20.01
N ALA A 100 -6.84 -3.87 20.24
CA ALA A 100 -6.76 -2.51 20.77
C ALA A 100 -6.15 -2.50 22.18
N TYR A 101 -6.56 -3.43 23.04
CA TYR A 101 -5.97 -3.61 24.36
C TYR A 101 -4.49 -3.99 24.31
N LEU A 102 -4.12 -4.93 23.44
CA LEU A 102 -2.72 -5.32 23.20
C LEU A 102 -1.88 -4.12 22.76
N GLN A 103 -2.41 -3.34 21.82
CA GLN A 103 -1.74 -2.17 21.29
C GLN A 103 -1.59 -1.07 22.35
N ASP A 104 -2.63 -0.77 23.14
CA ASP A 104 -2.56 0.22 24.23
C ASP A 104 -1.51 -0.18 25.28
N THR A 105 -1.41 -1.48 25.58
CA THR A 105 -0.47 -2.00 26.58
C THR A 105 0.98 -2.01 26.09
N MET A 106 1.22 -2.34 24.82
CA MET A 106 2.58 -2.53 24.29
C MET A 106 3.19 -1.26 23.68
N ARG A 107 2.42 -0.21 23.43
CA ARG A 107 2.90 0.91 22.63
C ARG A 107 3.99 1.73 23.32
N THR A 108 5.09 1.93 22.60
CA THR A 108 6.19 2.81 23.00
C THR A 108 6.75 3.50 21.76
N PRO A 109 7.28 4.73 21.86
CA PRO A 109 7.82 5.45 20.71
C PRO A 109 8.94 4.70 19.96
N TRP A 110 9.73 3.89 20.69
CA TRP A 110 10.80 3.07 20.14
C TRP A 110 10.25 1.88 19.34
N LEU A 111 9.33 1.09 19.92
CA LEU A 111 8.69 -0.04 19.22
C LEU A 111 7.90 0.42 18.00
N ASP A 112 7.19 1.56 18.10
CA ASP A 112 6.48 2.16 16.96
C ASP A 112 7.43 2.43 15.79
N SER A 113 8.66 2.88 16.06
CA SER A 113 9.66 3.17 15.04
C SER A 113 10.26 1.88 14.46
N TYR A 114 10.58 0.92 15.33
CA TYR A 114 11.10 -0.38 14.93
C TYR A 114 10.13 -1.13 14.01
N PHE A 115 8.86 -1.26 14.39
CA PHE A 115 7.86 -1.98 13.59
C PHE A 115 7.46 -1.23 12.31
N ALA A 116 7.46 0.11 12.33
CA ALA A 116 7.25 0.89 11.11
C ALA A 116 8.38 0.70 10.08
N ILE A 117 9.64 0.65 10.54
CA ILE A 117 10.80 0.44 9.67
C ILE A 117 10.84 -0.99 9.15
N THR A 118 10.64 -1.98 10.03
CA THR A 118 10.67 -3.39 9.61
C THR A 118 9.52 -3.75 8.67
N ALA A 119 8.38 -3.04 8.74
CA ALA A 119 7.31 -3.17 7.73
C ALA A 119 7.76 -2.82 6.30
N ASN A 120 8.82 -2.01 6.13
CA ASN A 120 9.36 -1.69 4.81
C ASN A 120 10.11 -2.87 4.15
N LEU A 121 10.51 -3.89 4.92
CA LEU A 121 11.12 -5.11 4.39
C LEU A 121 10.16 -5.92 3.50
N GLY A 122 8.85 -5.65 3.58
CA GLY A 122 7.84 -6.24 2.70
C GLY A 122 7.42 -5.34 1.54
N THR A 123 8.19 -4.31 1.19
CA THR A 123 7.83 -3.37 0.11
C THR A 123 8.48 -3.74 -1.21
N HIS A 124 7.84 -3.36 -2.31
CA HIS A 124 8.39 -3.51 -3.67
C HIS A 124 9.79 -2.91 -3.84
N THR A 125 10.06 -1.79 -3.17
CA THR A 125 11.39 -1.14 -3.23
C THR A 125 12.46 -2.02 -2.61
N PHE A 126 12.17 -2.65 -1.47
CA PHE A 126 13.08 -3.60 -0.85
C PHE A 126 13.33 -4.80 -1.77
N PHE A 127 12.28 -5.39 -2.34
CA PHE A 127 12.42 -6.54 -3.23
C PHE A 127 13.21 -6.24 -4.51
N MET A 128 13.00 -5.06 -5.11
CA MET A 128 13.70 -4.63 -6.34
C MET A 128 15.22 -4.52 -6.16
N ILE A 129 15.69 -4.16 -4.95
CA ILE A 129 17.12 -3.97 -4.66
C ILE A 129 17.70 -5.21 -3.99
N GLY A 130 16.99 -5.78 -3.01
CA GLY A 130 17.49 -6.86 -2.16
C GLY A 130 17.54 -8.22 -2.84
N LEU A 131 16.53 -8.58 -3.65
CA LEU A 131 16.49 -9.91 -4.28
C LEU A 131 17.60 -10.11 -5.33
N PRO A 132 17.86 -9.16 -6.25
CA PRO A 132 18.97 -9.30 -7.20
C PRO A 132 20.35 -9.36 -6.52
N MET A 133 20.51 -8.68 -5.38
CA MET A 133 21.76 -8.70 -4.61
C MET A 133 22.18 -10.11 -4.20
N LEU A 134 21.20 -11.00 -3.91
CA LEU A 134 21.49 -12.40 -3.58
C LEU A 134 22.23 -13.11 -4.73
N PHE A 135 21.90 -12.80 -5.99
CA PHE A 135 22.57 -13.36 -7.15
C PHE A 135 23.97 -12.77 -7.34
N TRP A 136 24.11 -11.45 -7.18
CA TRP A 136 25.39 -10.75 -7.38
C TRP A 136 26.45 -11.08 -6.33
N CYS A 137 25.99 -11.45 -5.13
CA CYS A 137 26.82 -11.91 -4.01
C CYS A 137 27.03 -13.43 -3.99
N GLY A 138 26.56 -14.18 -4.99
CA GLY A 138 26.85 -15.61 -5.13
C GLY A 138 25.92 -16.55 -4.35
N TYR A 139 24.78 -16.08 -3.88
CA TYR A 139 23.73 -16.87 -3.21
C TYR A 139 22.55 -17.17 -4.16
N ALA A 140 22.84 -17.53 -5.42
CA ALA A 140 21.82 -17.71 -6.46
C ALA A 140 20.76 -18.78 -6.12
N SER A 141 21.17 -19.92 -5.55
CA SER A 141 20.26 -21.00 -5.10
C SER A 141 19.25 -20.51 -4.05
N PHE A 142 19.74 -19.79 -3.04
CA PHE A 142 18.90 -19.19 -2.01
C PHE A 142 18.04 -18.06 -2.60
N GLY A 143 18.60 -17.22 -3.46
CA GLY A 143 17.91 -16.12 -4.12
C GLY A 143 16.75 -16.56 -5.01
N LYS A 144 16.95 -17.64 -5.79
CA LYS A 144 15.90 -18.25 -6.63
C LYS A 144 14.74 -18.73 -5.76
N GLY A 145 15.03 -19.54 -4.73
CA GLY A 145 14.00 -20.03 -3.82
C GLY A 145 13.26 -18.91 -3.07
N VAL A 146 13.98 -17.87 -2.61
CA VAL A 146 13.36 -16.71 -1.95
C VAL A 146 12.44 -15.95 -2.91
N ILE A 147 12.80 -15.78 -4.18
CA ILE A 147 11.89 -15.15 -5.16
C ILE A 147 10.63 -15.99 -5.36
N HIS A 148 10.74 -17.31 -5.49
CA HIS A 148 9.59 -18.21 -5.63
C HIS A 148 8.64 -18.13 -4.45
N ILE A 149 9.13 -18.34 -3.22
CA ILE A 149 8.27 -18.31 -2.03
C ILE A 149 7.62 -16.95 -1.81
N LEU A 150 8.31 -15.84 -2.13
CA LEU A 150 7.73 -14.49 -2.04
C LEU A 150 6.67 -14.27 -3.13
N ALA A 151 6.92 -14.73 -4.36
CA ALA A 151 5.97 -14.61 -5.46
C ALA A 151 4.69 -15.43 -5.20
N GLU A 152 4.85 -16.68 -4.77
CA GLU A 152 3.74 -17.55 -4.37
C GLU A 152 3.01 -16.98 -3.15
N GLY A 153 3.74 -16.48 -2.15
CA GLY A 153 3.17 -15.85 -0.96
C GLY A 153 2.28 -14.66 -1.32
N VAL A 154 2.77 -13.76 -2.18
CA VAL A 154 1.99 -12.60 -2.64
C VAL A 154 0.81 -13.03 -3.51
N PHE A 155 1.00 -13.98 -4.42
CA PHE A 155 -0.07 -14.47 -5.30
C PHE A 155 -1.19 -15.16 -4.50
N PHE A 156 -0.88 -16.15 -3.67
CA PHE A 156 -1.89 -16.90 -2.93
C PHE A 156 -2.57 -16.05 -1.85
N THR A 157 -1.83 -15.19 -1.14
CA THR A 157 -2.47 -14.26 -0.19
C THR A 157 -3.32 -13.23 -0.91
N GLY A 158 -2.87 -12.69 -2.05
CA GLY A 158 -3.65 -11.77 -2.90
C GLY A 158 -4.92 -12.42 -3.44
N PHE A 159 -4.83 -13.68 -3.88
CA PHE A 159 -5.96 -14.48 -4.33
C PHE A 159 -7.00 -14.62 -3.22
N ILE A 160 -6.58 -15.04 -2.02
CA ILE A 160 -7.47 -15.24 -0.87
C ILE A 160 -8.05 -13.89 -0.40
N LYS A 161 -7.24 -12.82 -0.38
CA LYS A 161 -7.66 -11.45 -0.06
C LYS A 161 -8.80 -11.01 -0.94
N ASP A 162 -8.60 -11.06 -2.26
CA ASP A 162 -9.64 -10.67 -3.19
C ASP A 162 -10.85 -11.59 -3.00
N PHE A 163 -10.67 -12.90 -2.91
CA PHE A 163 -11.73 -13.89 -2.72
C PHE A 163 -12.63 -13.63 -1.49
N PHE A 164 -12.08 -13.37 -0.31
CA PHE A 164 -12.90 -13.12 0.89
C PHE A 164 -13.31 -11.64 1.03
N SER A 165 -12.51 -10.73 0.47
CA SER A 165 -12.67 -9.28 0.52
C SER A 165 -12.77 -8.72 1.95
N LEU A 166 -12.28 -9.43 2.97
CA LEU A 166 -12.52 -9.10 4.38
C LEU A 166 -11.78 -7.80 4.79
N PRO A 167 -12.43 -6.97 5.61
CA PRO A 167 -11.84 -5.71 6.05
C PRO A 167 -10.67 -5.92 6.99
N ARG A 168 -9.82 -4.90 7.12
CA ARG A 168 -8.85 -4.79 8.22
C ARG A 168 -9.56 -4.53 9.56
N PRO A 169 -8.87 -4.72 10.70
CA PRO A 169 -9.36 -4.25 11.99
C PRO A 169 -9.73 -2.76 11.97
N LEU A 170 -10.77 -2.40 12.73
CA LEU A 170 -11.33 -1.05 12.73
C LEU A 170 -10.43 -0.06 13.47
N SER A 171 -10.35 1.15 12.95
CA SER A 171 -9.59 2.26 13.54
C SER A 171 -10.45 3.52 13.49
N PRO A 172 -10.86 4.12 14.63
CA PRO A 172 -10.65 3.71 16.03
C PRO A 172 -11.36 2.37 16.40
N PRO A 173 -10.98 1.68 17.49
CA PRO A 173 -10.05 2.08 18.56
C PRO A 173 -8.56 1.82 18.27
N LEU A 174 -8.21 1.02 17.26
CA LEU A 174 -6.81 0.77 16.90
C LEU A 174 -6.15 1.99 16.27
N HIS A 175 -4.85 2.09 16.41
CA HIS A 175 -3.99 3.08 15.76
C HIS A 175 -3.24 2.42 14.61
N ARG A 176 -3.46 2.87 13.37
CA ARG A 176 -2.76 2.33 12.21
C ARG A 176 -1.40 2.98 12.08
N ILE A 177 -0.35 2.19 12.27
CA ILE A 177 1.04 2.61 12.12
C ILE A 177 1.54 2.13 10.76
N THR A 178 1.69 3.07 9.82
CA THR A 178 2.20 2.74 8.49
C THR A 178 3.06 3.88 7.95
N MET A 179 4.10 3.52 7.19
CA MET A 179 4.88 4.47 6.37
C MET A 179 4.30 4.61 4.96
N SER A 180 3.41 3.71 4.55
CA SER A 180 2.80 3.65 3.22
C SER A 180 1.29 3.79 3.31
N GLY A 181 0.75 4.87 2.74
CA GLY A 181 -0.68 5.16 2.77
C GLY A 181 -1.55 4.22 1.92
N SER A 182 -0.98 3.55 0.91
CA SER A 182 -1.72 2.58 0.08
C SER A 182 -1.98 1.25 0.79
N ALA A 183 -1.21 0.91 1.82
CA ALA A 183 -1.38 -0.35 2.56
C ALA A 183 -2.73 -0.40 3.30
N ALA A 184 -3.30 0.76 3.66
CA ALA A 184 -4.62 0.85 4.28
C ALA A 184 -5.77 0.48 3.32
N LEU A 185 -5.55 0.59 2.01
CA LEU A 185 -6.57 0.34 0.98
C LEU A 185 -6.76 -1.15 0.65
N GLU A 186 -5.92 -2.01 1.19
CA GLU A 186 -5.97 -3.47 0.95
C GLU A 186 -6.85 -4.20 1.97
N TYR A 187 -7.41 -5.32 1.54
CA TYR A 187 -8.04 -6.30 2.42
C TYR A 187 -7.07 -6.84 3.49
N GLY A 188 -7.62 -7.14 4.67
CA GLY A 188 -6.86 -7.59 5.84
C GLY A 188 -6.49 -9.07 5.80
N PHE A 189 -7.43 -9.92 5.40
CA PHE A 189 -7.28 -11.37 5.50
C PHE A 189 -6.83 -12.01 4.17
N PRO A 190 -5.78 -12.86 4.14
CA PRO A 190 -4.75 -13.10 5.16
C PRO A 190 -3.59 -12.08 5.09
N SER A 191 -2.71 -12.08 6.09
CA SER A 191 -1.53 -11.21 6.15
C SER A 191 -0.41 -11.67 5.21
N THR A 192 -0.18 -10.91 4.12
CA THR A 192 0.92 -11.12 3.16
C THR A 192 2.31 -10.95 3.80
N HIS A 193 2.50 -9.94 4.64
CA HIS A 193 3.78 -9.75 5.35
C HIS A 193 4.11 -10.93 6.27
N SER A 194 3.11 -11.50 6.95
CA SER A 194 3.29 -12.68 7.79
C SER A 194 3.63 -13.91 6.96
N ALA A 195 2.91 -14.14 5.84
CA ALA A 195 3.20 -15.24 4.93
C ALA A 195 4.62 -15.16 4.37
N ASN A 196 5.03 -13.99 3.89
CA ASN A 196 6.35 -13.78 3.33
C ASN A 196 7.46 -13.96 4.38
N ALA A 197 7.33 -13.33 5.55
CA ALA A 197 8.35 -13.44 6.60
C ALA A 197 8.53 -14.87 7.11
N VAL A 198 7.41 -15.59 7.34
CA VAL A 198 7.45 -16.99 7.78
C VAL A 198 7.98 -17.89 6.67
N SER A 199 7.59 -17.69 5.41
CA SER A 199 8.11 -18.48 4.29
C SER A 199 9.63 -18.38 4.16
N VAL A 200 10.20 -17.16 4.23
CA VAL A 200 11.65 -16.95 4.15
C VAL A 200 12.37 -17.55 5.35
N ALA A 201 11.82 -17.39 6.56
CA ALA A 201 12.43 -17.95 7.77
C ALA A 201 12.42 -19.48 7.77
N VAL A 202 11.28 -20.10 7.45
CA VAL A 202 11.15 -21.56 7.38
C VAL A 202 12.07 -22.12 6.30
N TYR A 203 12.10 -21.50 5.11
CA TYR A 203 12.97 -21.94 4.01
C TYR A 203 14.45 -21.84 4.39
N GLY A 204 14.85 -20.72 5.01
CA GLY A 204 16.21 -20.53 5.51
C GLY A 204 16.60 -21.58 6.56
N VAL A 205 15.72 -21.87 7.52
CA VAL A 205 15.96 -22.90 8.54
C VAL A 205 16.07 -24.30 7.91
N LEU A 206 15.22 -24.64 6.94
CA LEU A 206 15.31 -25.92 6.22
C LEU A 206 16.64 -26.05 5.47
N LEU A 207 17.12 -24.99 4.81
CA LEU A 207 18.43 -24.99 4.14
C LEU A 207 19.61 -25.06 5.11
N LEU A 208 19.51 -24.42 6.28
CA LEU A 208 20.55 -24.48 7.32
C LEU A 208 20.69 -25.88 7.93
N ARG A 209 19.56 -26.58 8.07
CA ARG A 209 19.48 -27.95 8.59
C ARG A 209 19.66 -29.04 7.52
N SER A 210 19.80 -28.67 6.25
CA SER A 210 20.07 -29.61 5.17
C SER A 210 21.41 -30.31 5.37
N PRO A 211 21.53 -31.63 5.11
CA PRO A 211 22.78 -32.37 5.24
C PRO A 211 23.90 -31.83 4.34
N ASP A 212 23.55 -31.17 3.23
CA ASP A 212 24.51 -30.61 2.28
C ASP A 212 25.16 -29.30 2.76
N ASN A 213 24.71 -28.75 3.90
CA ASN A 213 25.18 -27.48 4.41
C ASN A 213 26.47 -27.64 5.21
N THR A 214 27.57 -27.10 4.68
CA THR A 214 28.93 -27.18 5.24
C THR A 214 29.26 -26.09 6.26
N LEU A 215 28.31 -25.20 6.61
CA LEU A 215 28.56 -24.13 7.57
C LEU A 215 28.85 -24.66 8.99
N PRO A 216 29.66 -23.94 9.80
CA PRO A 216 29.89 -24.28 11.19
C PRO A 216 28.58 -24.29 12.01
N GLU A 217 28.49 -25.19 12.98
CA GLU A 217 27.29 -25.36 13.81
C GLU A 217 26.93 -24.10 14.61
N SER A 218 27.93 -23.35 15.07
CA SER A 218 27.73 -22.05 15.74
C SER A 218 27.07 -21.02 14.82
N THR A 219 27.48 -20.98 13.55
CA THR A 219 26.90 -20.11 12.53
C THR A 219 25.48 -20.55 12.18
N LYS A 220 25.23 -21.86 12.05
CA LYS A 220 23.88 -22.41 11.82
C LYS A 220 22.91 -22.01 12.92
N ASN A 221 23.29 -22.22 14.18
CA ASN A 221 22.47 -21.85 15.34
C ASN A 221 22.19 -20.36 15.42
N LEU A 222 23.18 -19.51 15.12
CA LEU A 222 22.99 -18.06 15.08
C LEU A 222 22.01 -17.65 13.97
N LEU A 223 22.18 -18.16 12.75
CA LEU A 223 21.32 -17.83 11.61
C LEU A 223 19.89 -18.36 11.79
N GLU A 224 19.74 -19.54 12.41
CA GLU A 224 18.45 -20.09 12.80
C GLU A 224 17.76 -19.19 13.85
N GLY A 225 18.49 -18.78 14.89
CA GLY A 225 17.98 -17.84 15.90
C GLY A 225 17.55 -16.51 15.29
N LEU A 226 18.34 -15.96 14.36
CA LEU A 226 17.99 -14.74 13.62
C LEU A 226 16.76 -14.93 12.72
N SER A 227 16.59 -16.11 12.12
CA SER A 227 15.44 -16.43 11.27
C SER A 227 14.14 -16.46 12.08
N TYR A 228 14.16 -17.10 13.26
CA TYR A 228 13.00 -17.07 14.16
C TYR A 228 12.71 -15.67 14.68
N PHE A 229 13.74 -14.94 15.10
CA PHE A 229 13.58 -13.56 15.54
C PHE A 229 12.95 -12.68 14.46
N TYR A 230 13.43 -12.82 13.21
CA TYR A 230 12.86 -12.12 12.06
C TYR A 230 11.38 -12.45 11.85
N ALA A 231 11.02 -13.74 11.79
CA ALA A 231 9.63 -14.16 11.59
C ALA A 231 8.70 -13.65 12.71
N VAL A 232 9.09 -13.89 13.97
CA VAL A 232 8.31 -13.46 15.14
C VAL A 232 8.17 -11.95 15.17
N SER A 233 9.26 -11.22 14.91
CA SER A 233 9.26 -9.75 14.88
C SER A 233 8.29 -9.21 13.83
N ILE A 234 8.28 -9.74 12.61
CA ILE A 234 7.36 -9.26 11.57
C ILE A 234 5.92 -9.60 11.91
N VAL A 235 5.63 -10.84 12.34
CA VAL A 235 4.28 -11.28 12.72
C VAL A 235 3.71 -10.42 13.84
N LEU A 236 4.47 -10.22 14.93
CA LEU A 236 4.07 -9.34 16.02
C LEU A 236 3.94 -7.89 15.56
N GLY A 237 4.82 -7.43 14.67
CA GLY A 237 4.74 -6.09 14.09
C GLY A 237 3.43 -5.82 13.34
N ARG A 238 2.85 -6.82 12.66
CA ARG A 238 1.55 -6.65 11.96
C ARG A 238 0.38 -6.46 12.91
N LEU A 239 0.41 -7.14 14.05
CA LEU A 239 -0.57 -6.96 15.14
C LEU A 239 -0.35 -5.61 15.83
N TYR A 240 0.90 -5.30 16.18
CA TYR A 240 1.30 -4.07 16.85
C TYR A 240 0.92 -2.82 16.05
N CYS A 241 1.11 -2.83 14.73
CA CYS A 241 0.77 -1.71 13.87
C CYS A 241 -0.74 -1.55 13.61
N GLY A 242 -1.58 -2.44 14.16
CA GLY A 242 -3.04 -2.38 14.01
C GLY A 242 -3.53 -2.64 12.57
N MET A 243 -2.70 -3.28 11.74
CA MET A 243 -3.01 -3.49 10.32
C MET A 243 -3.70 -4.83 10.06
N HIS A 244 -3.53 -5.82 10.94
CA HIS A 244 -4.05 -7.18 10.78
C HIS A 244 -4.55 -7.76 12.09
N GLY A 245 -5.53 -8.67 12.00
CA GLY A 245 -6.02 -9.47 13.11
C GLY A 245 -5.17 -10.70 13.42
N PHE A 246 -5.54 -11.44 14.46
CA PHE A 246 -4.84 -12.66 14.87
C PHE A 246 -4.99 -13.76 13.82
N ILE A 247 -6.20 -13.95 13.30
CA ILE A 247 -6.47 -14.91 12.23
C ILE A 247 -5.72 -14.57 10.94
N ASP A 248 -5.63 -13.28 10.59
CA ASP A 248 -4.90 -12.84 9.41
C ASP A 248 -3.44 -13.30 9.44
N VAL A 249 -2.78 -13.13 10.60
CA VAL A 249 -1.37 -13.50 10.76
C VAL A 249 -1.17 -14.99 10.92
N VAL A 250 -2.08 -15.71 11.58
CA VAL A 250 -2.01 -17.18 11.74
C VAL A 250 -2.17 -17.87 10.39
N VAL A 251 -3.22 -17.54 9.64
CA VAL A 251 -3.46 -18.13 8.31
C VAL A 251 -2.35 -17.74 7.33
N GLY A 252 -1.90 -16.48 7.37
CA GLY A 252 -0.74 -16.04 6.60
C GLY A 252 0.51 -16.86 6.90
N SER A 253 0.82 -17.08 8.19
CA SER A 253 1.99 -17.84 8.63
C SER A 253 1.92 -19.31 8.21
N ILE A 254 0.76 -19.96 8.34
CA ILE A 254 0.54 -21.35 7.90
C ILE A 254 0.76 -21.46 6.39
N LEU A 255 0.18 -20.53 5.62
CA LEU A 255 0.34 -20.50 4.17
C LEU A 255 1.82 -20.30 3.78
N GLY A 256 2.53 -19.40 4.45
CA GLY A 256 3.95 -19.16 4.22
C GLY A 256 4.82 -20.39 4.52
N ALA A 257 4.55 -21.09 5.62
CA ALA A 257 5.24 -22.34 5.94
C ALA A 257 4.95 -23.45 4.91
N ALA A 258 3.70 -23.59 4.46
CA ALA A 258 3.32 -24.55 3.44
C ALA A 258 4.04 -24.28 2.09
N ILE A 259 4.06 -23.02 1.65
CA ILE A 259 4.78 -22.58 0.44
C ILE A 259 6.27 -22.92 0.55
N SER A 260 6.89 -22.63 1.71
CA SER A 260 8.29 -22.94 1.95
C SER A 260 8.60 -24.45 1.86
N LEU A 261 7.71 -25.30 2.35
CA LEU A 261 7.87 -26.76 2.24
C LEU A 261 7.77 -27.23 0.80
N VAL A 262 6.83 -26.66 0.03
CA VAL A 262 6.70 -26.97 -1.40
C VAL A 262 7.97 -26.57 -2.16
N GLU A 263 8.48 -25.35 -1.97
CA GLU A 263 9.71 -24.91 -2.64
C GLU A 263 10.92 -25.75 -2.23
N PHE A 264 11.06 -26.07 -0.94
CA PHE A 264 12.18 -26.88 -0.46
C PHE A 264 12.24 -28.28 -1.09
N HIS A 265 11.08 -28.93 -1.27
CA HIS A 265 11.02 -30.29 -1.81
C HIS A 265 10.94 -30.34 -3.34
N TYR A 266 10.22 -29.41 -3.97
CA TYR A 266 9.93 -29.44 -5.41
C TYR A 266 10.71 -28.41 -6.23
N GLY A 267 11.28 -27.38 -5.61
CA GLY A 267 12.08 -26.35 -6.26
C GLY A 267 13.31 -26.91 -6.99
N PRO A 268 14.21 -27.66 -6.32
CA PRO A 268 15.41 -28.19 -6.97
C PRO A 268 15.12 -29.16 -8.14
N PRO A 269 14.18 -30.12 -8.02
CA PRO A 269 13.78 -30.96 -9.15
C PRO A 269 13.18 -30.16 -10.32
N LEU A 270 12.37 -29.14 -10.03
CA LEU A 270 11.78 -28.27 -11.05
C LEU A 270 12.86 -27.48 -11.79
N ASP A 271 13.82 -26.89 -11.08
CA ASP A 271 14.92 -26.14 -11.70
C ASP A 271 15.81 -27.03 -12.56
N ALA A 272 16.12 -28.23 -12.08
CA ALA A 272 16.88 -29.22 -12.84
C ALA A 272 16.14 -29.62 -14.13
N TYR A 273 14.82 -29.82 -14.07
CA TYR A 273 14.00 -30.06 -15.25
C TYR A 273 14.00 -28.87 -16.21
N MET A 274 13.85 -27.65 -15.70
CA MET A 274 13.85 -26.44 -16.52
C MET A 274 15.18 -26.24 -17.24
N HIS A 275 16.31 -26.42 -16.55
CA HIS A 275 17.64 -26.35 -17.15
C HIS A 275 17.90 -27.48 -18.14
N GLY A 276 17.51 -28.72 -17.83
CA GLY A 276 17.66 -29.86 -18.73
C GLY A 276 16.77 -29.81 -19.98
N SER A 277 15.70 -29.01 -19.95
CA SER A 277 14.71 -28.91 -21.03
C SER A 277 15.01 -27.85 -22.08
N SER A 278 14.39 -27.97 -23.26
CA SER A 278 14.44 -26.95 -24.31
C SER A 278 13.74 -25.64 -23.90
N TRP A 279 13.81 -24.62 -24.76
CA TRP A 279 13.17 -23.31 -24.56
C TRP A 279 11.65 -23.38 -24.35
N TRP A 280 11.02 -24.51 -24.67
CA TRP A 280 9.61 -24.76 -24.41
C TRP A 280 9.26 -24.82 -22.92
N ALA A 281 10.14 -25.31 -22.04
CA ALA A 281 9.83 -25.41 -20.61
C ALA A 281 9.61 -24.03 -19.95
N PRO A 282 10.51 -23.04 -20.11
CA PRO A 282 10.27 -21.66 -19.66
C PRO A 282 9.02 -21.02 -20.28
N VAL A 283 8.73 -21.29 -21.56
CA VAL A 283 7.54 -20.75 -22.23
C VAL A 283 6.25 -21.34 -21.64
N ILE A 284 6.21 -22.65 -21.42
CA ILE A 284 5.06 -23.30 -20.79
C ILE A 284 4.87 -22.78 -19.35
N ALA A 285 5.95 -22.65 -18.58
CA ALA A 285 5.90 -22.06 -17.24
C ALA A 285 5.34 -20.63 -17.27
N ALA A 286 5.78 -19.79 -18.21
CA ALA A 286 5.27 -18.44 -18.39
C ALA A 286 3.78 -18.43 -18.76
N LEU A 287 3.34 -19.33 -19.65
CA LEU A 287 1.91 -19.47 -20.00
C LEU A 287 1.07 -19.90 -18.79
N VAL A 288 1.54 -20.85 -17.99
CA VAL A 288 0.87 -21.27 -16.74
C VAL A 288 0.74 -20.08 -15.79
N ILE A 289 1.80 -19.31 -15.57
CA ILE A 289 1.76 -18.11 -14.72
C ILE A 289 0.76 -17.09 -15.24
N ILE A 290 0.71 -16.84 -16.55
CA ILE A 290 -0.26 -15.92 -17.17
C ILE A 290 -1.70 -16.42 -16.94
N VAL A 291 -1.93 -17.74 -17.05
CA VAL A 291 -3.23 -18.35 -16.75
C VAL A 291 -3.59 -18.19 -15.27
N LEU A 292 -2.64 -18.38 -14.35
CA LEU A 292 -2.83 -18.19 -12.91
C LEU A 292 -3.22 -16.74 -12.57
N VAL A 293 -2.53 -15.76 -13.16
CA VAL A 293 -2.88 -14.34 -13.05
C VAL A 293 -4.28 -14.07 -13.62
N ARG A 294 -4.67 -14.78 -14.69
CA ARG A 294 -5.97 -14.61 -15.34
C ARG A 294 -7.14 -15.17 -14.53
N ILE A 295 -6.94 -16.25 -13.79
CA ILE A 295 -7.96 -16.83 -12.90
C ILE A 295 -8.06 -16.10 -11.55
N HIS A 296 -7.19 -15.11 -11.30
CA HIS A 296 -7.22 -14.32 -10.08
C HIS A 296 -8.62 -13.70 -9.87
N PRO A 297 -9.25 -13.87 -8.68
CA PRO A 297 -10.60 -13.42 -8.43
C PRO A 297 -10.77 -11.94 -8.73
N GLU A 298 -11.93 -11.56 -9.26
CA GLU A 298 -12.32 -10.16 -9.30
C GLU A 298 -12.63 -9.70 -7.87
N PRO A 299 -11.99 -8.64 -7.39
CA PRO A 299 -12.27 -8.10 -6.05
C PRO A 299 -13.64 -7.42 -6.01
N ALA A 300 -14.22 -7.28 -4.82
CA ALA A 300 -15.46 -6.53 -4.63
C ALA A 300 -15.21 -5.00 -4.66
N ASP A 301 -14.00 -4.58 -4.31
CA ASP A 301 -13.55 -3.19 -4.24
C ASP A 301 -12.20 -3.04 -4.96
N ASP A 302 -11.73 -1.80 -5.06
CA ASP A 302 -10.50 -1.45 -5.77
C ASP A 302 -9.23 -1.83 -4.95
N CYS A 303 -8.93 -3.14 -4.77
CA CYS A 303 -7.71 -3.61 -4.08
C CYS A 303 -6.48 -3.62 -5.01
N PRO A 304 -5.27 -3.19 -4.57
CA PRO A 304 -4.02 -3.36 -5.32
C PRO A 304 -3.51 -4.82 -5.38
N CYS A 305 -4.15 -5.76 -4.67
CA CYS A 305 -3.82 -7.18 -4.60
C CYS A 305 -3.45 -7.82 -5.97
N PHE A 306 -4.25 -7.54 -7.00
CA PHE A 306 -4.02 -8.05 -8.35
C PHE A 306 -2.78 -7.43 -9.00
N ASP A 307 -2.53 -6.13 -8.80
CA ASP A 307 -1.38 -5.43 -9.38
C ASP A 307 -0.07 -6.02 -8.83
N ASP A 308 -0.04 -6.35 -7.55
CA ASP A 308 1.11 -6.98 -6.89
C ASP A 308 1.35 -8.40 -7.41
N SER A 309 0.28 -9.16 -7.62
CA SER A 309 0.33 -10.50 -8.22
C SER A 309 0.90 -10.48 -9.64
N VAL A 310 0.51 -9.49 -10.46
CA VAL A 310 1.04 -9.32 -11.83
C VAL A 310 2.52 -8.94 -11.82
N ALA A 311 2.93 -8.07 -10.89
CA ALA A 311 4.34 -7.69 -10.76
C ALA A 311 5.22 -8.91 -10.43
N PHE A 312 4.83 -9.71 -9.43
CA PHE A 312 5.58 -10.92 -9.05
C PHE A 312 5.52 -12.02 -10.11
N ALA A 313 4.39 -12.20 -10.80
CA ALA A 313 4.32 -13.07 -11.97
C ALA A 313 5.35 -12.67 -13.03
N GLY A 314 5.50 -11.36 -13.27
CA GLY A 314 6.54 -10.82 -14.15
C GLY A 314 7.94 -11.21 -13.67
N VAL A 315 8.23 -11.01 -12.38
CA VAL A 315 9.51 -11.39 -11.76
C VAL A 315 9.82 -12.88 -11.96
N VAL A 316 8.88 -13.79 -11.69
CA VAL A 316 9.10 -15.25 -11.84
C VAL A 316 9.36 -15.62 -13.30
N ILE A 317 8.60 -15.06 -14.25
CA ILE A 317 8.84 -15.28 -15.69
C ILE A 317 10.26 -14.83 -16.08
N GLY A 318 10.68 -13.65 -15.61
CA GLY A 318 12.01 -13.11 -15.91
C GLY A 318 13.14 -13.89 -15.24
N LEU A 319 12.92 -14.36 -14.01
CA LEU A 319 13.83 -15.22 -13.26
C LEU A 319 14.05 -16.55 -14.00
N GLU A 320 12.97 -17.20 -14.44
CA GLU A 320 13.09 -18.49 -15.12
C GLU A 320 13.76 -18.37 -16.49
N ILE A 321 13.37 -17.37 -17.29
CA ILE A 321 14.05 -17.10 -18.56
C ILE A 321 15.52 -16.73 -18.32
N GLY A 322 15.81 -15.91 -17.31
CA GLY A 322 17.16 -15.45 -17.01
C GLY A 322 18.09 -16.56 -16.54
N THR A 323 17.64 -17.39 -15.58
CA THR A 323 18.41 -18.54 -15.12
C THR A 323 18.63 -19.55 -16.24
N TRP A 324 17.58 -19.88 -17.01
CA TRP A 324 17.67 -20.80 -18.15
C TRP A 324 18.62 -20.33 -19.26
N MET A 325 18.62 -19.03 -19.57
CA MET A 325 19.53 -18.44 -20.56
C MET A 325 20.97 -18.40 -20.05
N TYR A 326 21.16 -17.88 -18.84
CA TYR A 326 22.49 -17.69 -18.26
C TYR A 326 23.23 -19.01 -18.06
N GLY A 327 22.53 -20.04 -17.55
CA GLY A 327 23.07 -21.39 -17.38
C GLY A 327 23.50 -22.10 -18.67
N ARG A 328 23.19 -21.54 -19.85
CA ARG A 328 23.65 -22.03 -21.16
C ARG A 328 24.76 -21.21 -21.79
N THR A 329 25.16 -20.11 -21.17
CA THR A 329 26.25 -19.28 -21.69
C THR A 329 27.60 -19.86 -21.30
N SER A 330 28.63 -19.67 -22.14
CA SER A 330 29.99 -20.10 -21.81
C SER A 330 30.64 -19.27 -20.68
N ILE A 331 30.00 -18.16 -20.29
CA ILE A 331 30.42 -17.23 -19.24
C ILE A 331 29.73 -17.58 -17.91
N ASP A 332 28.95 -18.68 -17.88
CA ASP A 332 28.08 -19.05 -16.79
C ASP A 332 28.81 -19.16 -15.43
N SER A 333 28.61 -18.15 -14.62
CA SER A 333 28.99 -18.17 -13.21
C SER A 333 28.03 -18.99 -12.34
N PHE A 334 27.06 -19.73 -12.86
CA PHE A 334 26.22 -20.62 -12.06
C PHE A 334 26.59 -22.11 -12.15
N GLY A 335 27.47 -22.51 -13.08
CA GLY A 335 27.93 -23.90 -13.18
C GLY A 335 26.82 -24.86 -13.63
N GLY A 336 25.92 -24.40 -14.49
CA GLY A 336 24.89 -25.18 -15.17
C GLY A 336 23.46 -24.99 -14.63
N SER A 337 23.28 -24.76 -13.32
CA SER A 337 21.97 -24.47 -12.72
C SER A 337 22.13 -23.53 -11.52
N ALA A 338 21.12 -22.69 -11.27
CA ALA A 338 21.10 -21.77 -10.13
C ALA A 338 21.24 -22.50 -8.76
N HIS A 339 20.79 -23.75 -8.66
CA HIS A 339 20.95 -24.59 -7.45
C HIS A 339 22.27 -25.36 -7.37
N THR A 340 23.07 -25.38 -8.46
CA THR A 340 24.37 -26.08 -8.51
C THR A 340 25.52 -25.22 -7.96
N VAL A 341 25.24 -23.94 -7.66
CA VAL A 341 26.24 -22.94 -7.26
C VAL A 341 26.85 -23.24 -5.89
N GLN A 342 28.17 -23.46 -5.85
CA GLN A 342 28.99 -23.22 -4.66
C GLN A 342 29.04 -21.71 -4.39
N SER A 343 28.75 -21.30 -3.15
CA SER A 343 28.74 -19.90 -2.73
C SER A 343 30.04 -19.19 -3.10
N LEU A 344 29.94 -17.99 -3.68
CA LEU A 344 31.11 -17.18 -4.03
C LEU A 344 31.86 -16.76 -2.75
N ASP A 345 33.18 -16.96 -2.71
CA ASP A 345 34.00 -16.37 -1.66
C ASP A 345 34.12 -14.84 -1.87
N LEU A 346 33.30 -14.10 -1.13
CA LEU A 346 33.25 -12.64 -1.12
C LEU A 346 34.56 -12.03 -0.59
N GLY A 347 35.29 -12.75 0.28
CA GLY A 347 36.57 -12.31 0.81
C GLY A 347 37.64 -12.30 -0.28
N ALA A 348 37.71 -13.36 -1.08
CA ALA A 348 38.63 -13.46 -2.21
C ALA A 348 38.37 -12.42 -3.31
N LEU A 349 37.10 -12.05 -3.53
CA LEU A 349 36.73 -11.00 -4.50
C LEU A 349 37.10 -9.59 -4.02
N GLY A 350 37.19 -9.37 -2.70
CA GLY A 350 37.44 -8.06 -2.12
C GLY A 350 36.17 -7.22 -1.98
N TRP A 351 35.96 -6.66 -0.78
CA TRP A 351 34.75 -5.90 -0.44
C TRP A 351 34.47 -4.69 -1.35
N HIS A 352 35.51 -4.08 -1.91
CA HIS A 352 35.36 -2.95 -2.84
C HIS A 352 34.71 -3.39 -4.17
N ILE A 353 35.05 -4.58 -4.68
CA ILE A 353 34.43 -5.14 -5.89
C ILE A 353 32.99 -5.55 -5.60
N VAL A 354 32.73 -6.17 -4.45
CA VAL A 354 31.37 -6.52 -4.01
C VAL A 354 30.48 -5.27 -3.95
N LEU A 355 30.95 -4.20 -3.31
CA LEU A 355 30.23 -2.93 -3.26
C LEU A 355 30.01 -2.35 -4.67
N ALA A 356 31.05 -2.34 -5.51
CA ALA A 356 30.95 -1.86 -6.89
C ALA A 356 29.92 -2.65 -7.71
N ARG A 357 29.86 -3.98 -7.56
CA ARG A 357 28.83 -4.84 -8.17
C ARG A 357 27.43 -4.42 -7.75
N VAL A 358 27.20 -4.23 -6.46
CA VAL A 358 25.90 -3.81 -5.93
C VAL A 358 25.50 -2.46 -6.49
N PHE A 359 26.38 -1.46 -6.43
CA PHE A 359 26.10 -0.13 -6.98
C PHE A 359 25.81 -0.17 -8.49
N PHE A 360 26.62 -0.91 -9.25
CA PHE A 360 26.45 -1.05 -10.70
C PHE A 360 25.14 -1.75 -11.05
N GLY A 361 24.84 -2.88 -10.41
CA GLY A 361 23.62 -3.64 -10.64
C GLY A 361 22.36 -2.82 -10.30
N VAL A 362 22.36 -2.14 -9.14
CA VAL A 362 21.28 -1.23 -8.75
C VAL A 362 21.11 -0.13 -9.78
N PHE A 363 22.20 0.50 -10.24
CA PHE A 363 22.15 1.53 -11.27
C PHE A 363 21.50 1.03 -12.57
N VAL A 364 21.89 -0.15 -13.06
CA VAL A 364 21.31 -0.75 -14.28
C VAL A 364 19.81 -1.01 -14.12
N ILE A 365 19.37 -1.53 -12.96
CA ILE A 365 17.93 -1.76 -12.68
C ILE A 365 17.15 -0.44 -12.70
N PHE A 366 17.68 0.62 -12.08
CA PHE A 366 17.03 1.93 -12.10
C PHE A 366 16.94 2.50 -13.52
N VAL A 367 18.01 2.40 -14.31
CA VAL A 367 18.01 2.83 -15.72
C VAL A 367 16.95 2.06 -16.51
N TRP A 368 16.89 0.73 -16.36
CA TRP A 368 15.87 -0.10 -17.01
C TRP A 368 14.46 0.37 -16.67
N ARG A 369 14.16 0.57 -15.37
CA ARG A 369 12.84 1.01 -14.92
C ARG A 369 12.46 2.39 -15.47
N GLU A 370 13.39 3.35 -15.40
CA GLU A 370 13.15 4.73 -15.86
C GLU A 370 13.02 4.83 -17.38
N VAL A 371 13.61 3.91 -18.15
CA VAL A 371 13.45 3.84 -19.62
C VAL A 371 12.19 3.06 -20.02
N MET A 372 11.97 1.88 -19.44
CA MET A 372 10.90 0.98 -19.88
C MET A 372 9.52 1.45 -19.48
N LYS A 373 9.35 1.99 -18.27
CA LYS A 373 8.04 2.47 -17.80
C LYS A 373 7.44 3.54 -18.73
N PRO A 374 8.11 4.66 -19.05
CA PRO A 374 7.55 5.65 -19.96
C PRO A 374 7.41 5.12 -21.39
N THR A 375 8.30 4.23 -21.83
CA THR A 375 8.25 3.62 -23.17
C THR A 375 6.99 2.78 -23.33
N MET A 376 6.68 1.92 -22.36
CA MET A 376 5.46 1.10 -22.37
C MET A 376 4.20 1.95 -22.30
N LEU A 377 4.15 2.97 -21.43
CA LEU A 377 2.98 3.84 -21.32
C LEU A 377 2.72 4.69 -22.57
N ARG A 378 3.73 4.88 -23.44
CA ARG A 378 3.57 5.53 -24.75
C ARG A 378 3.10 4.56 -25.83
N ILE A 379 3.70 3.37 -25.90
CA ILE A 379 3.45 2.40 -26.98
C ILE A 379 2.16 1.62 -26.75
N LEU A 380 1.96 1.15 -25.52
CA LEU A 380 0.93 0.17 -25.19
C LEU A 380 -0.52 0.66 -25.41
N PRO A 381 -0.88 1.94 -25.16
CA PRO A 381 -2.22 2.43 -25.48
C PRO A 381 -2.57 2.32 -26.97
N HIS A 382 -1.59 2.46 -27.87
CA HIS A 382 -1.81 2.31 -29.31
C HIS A 382 -2.10 0.85 -29.67
N LEU A 383 -1.34 -0.07 -29.08
CA LEU A 383 -1.55 -1.50 -29.25
C LEU A 383 -2.91 -1.94 -28.70
N PHE A 384 -3.30 -1.47 -27.52
CA PHE A 384 -4.57 -1.84 -26.90
C PHE A 384 -5.77 -1.32 -27.70
N ARG A 385 -5.69 -0.10 -28.26
CA ARG A 385 -6.72 0.41 -29.17
C ARG A 385 -6.81 -0.39 -30.47
N LEU A 386 -5.72 -1.00 -30.93
CA LEU A 386 -5.74 -1.90 -32.08
C LEU A 386 -6.41 -3.23 -31.69
N LEU A 387 -6.06 -3.80 -30.54
CA LEU A 387 -6.62 -5.04 -30.02
C LEU A 387 -8.13 -4.92 -29.73
N GLU A 388 -8.59 -3.76 -29.25
CA GLU A 388 -10.01 -3.46 -29.02
C GLU A 388 -10.83 -3.50 -30.31
N LYS A 389 -10.25 -3.10 -31.45
CA LYS A 389 -10.90 -3.23 -32.77
C LYS A 389 -11.05 -4.68 -33.22
N VAL A 390 -10.23 -5.59 -32.67
CA VAL A 390 -10.24 -7.03 -32.97
C VAL A 390 -11.06 -7.80 -31.92
N GLU A 391 -11.76 -7.10 -31.01
CA GLU A 391 -12.53 -7.68 -29.89
C GLU A 391 -11.71 -8.59 -28.96
N TRP A 392 -10.39 -8.46 -28.99
CA TRP A 392 -9.48 -9.17 -28.08
C TRP A 392 -9.20 -8.38 -26.80
N ASN A 393 -10.20 -7.64 -26.30
CA ASN A 393 -10.09 -6.96 -25.02
C ASN A 393 -10.50 -7.89 -23.87
N LEU A 394 -9.83 -7.72 -22.73
CA LEU A 394 -10.14 -8.44 -21.49
C LEU A 394 -10.48 -7.40 -20.43
N PRO A 395 -11.71 -6.86 -20.46
CA PRO A 395 -12.10 -5.78 -19.57
C PRO A 395 -12.21 -6.30 -18.15
N ARG A 396 -11.62 -5.57 -17.20
CA ARG A 396 -11.72 -5.86 -15.76
C ARG A 396 -12.38 -4.69 -15.05
N ARG A 397 -13.25 -4.98 -14.08
CA ARG A 397 -14.20 -4.01 -13.45
C ARG A 397 -13.59 -2.67 -12.97
N PHE A 398 -12.33 -2.67 -12.53
CA PHE A 398 -11.67 -1.48 -11.97
C PHE A 398 -10.56 -0.88 -12.86
N PHE A 399 -10.43 -1.37 -14.10
CA PHE A 399 -9.43 -0.88 -15.03
C PHE A 399 -10.10 -0.10 -16.16
N THR A 400 -9.64 1.13 -16.36
CA THR A 400 -10.14 1.98 -17.44
C THR A 400 -9.55 1.47 -18.77
N PRO A 401 -10.38 1.12 -19.76
CA PRO A 401 -9.91 0.63 -21.05
C PRO A 401 -9.26 1.74 -21.91
N ALA A 402 -8.33 1.36 -22.78
CA ALA A 402 -7.57 2.25 -23.67
C ALA A 402 -8.41 3.13 -24.60
N SER A 403 -9.68 2.79 -24.88
CA SER A 403 -10.62 3.65 -25.60
C SER A 403 -11.03 4.90 -24.83
N LYS A 404 -11.03 4.86 -23.50
CA LYS A 404 -11.60 5.92 -22.64
C LYS A 404 -10.61 7.00 -22.21
N TYR A 405 -9.32 6.88 -22.56
CA TYR A 405 -8.30 7.89 -22.21
C TYR A 405 -7.36 8.18 -23.38
N LYS A 406 -6.94 9.45 -23.49
CA LYS A 406 -6.01 9.91 -24.53
C LYS A 406 -4.56 9.99 -24.06
N VAL A 407 -4.35 10.49 -22.84
CA VAL A 407 -3.04 10.69 -22.22
C VAL A 407 -3.10 10.15 -20.81
N ILE A 408 -2.08 9.37 -20.43
CA ILE A 408 -1.87 8.91 -19.07
C ILE A 408 -1.00 9.96 -18.39
N ASP A 409 -1.44 10.48 -17.24
CA ASP A 409 -0.60 11.37 -16.44
C ASP A 409 0.53 10.57 -15.78
N LEU A 410 1.76 10.72 -16.29
CA LEU A 410 2.96 10.10 -15.71
C LEU A 410 3.32 10.66 -14.31
N GLY A 411 2.78 11.83 -13.93
CA GLY A 411 3.04 12.51 -12.66
C GLY A 411 2.12 12.10 -11.51
N SER A 412 0.97 11.50 -11.81
CA SER A 412 -0.01 11.00 -10.84
C SER A 412 0.52 9.76 -10.13
N ARG A 413 1.38 9.94 -9.10
CA ARG A 413 1.81 8.97 -8.07
C ARG A 413 1.56 7.49 -8.44
N MET A 414 2.17 7.06 -9.55
CA MET A 414 1.81 5.79 -10.21
C MET A 414 2.17 4.58 -9.36
N ASP A 415 3.16 4.75 -8.49
CA ASP A 415 3.63 3.79 -7.51
C ASP A 415 3.82 4.53 -6.18
N ASN A 416 2.81 4.59 -5.31
CA ASN A 416 3.02 5.01 -3.90
C ASN A 416 3.98 4.05 -3.15
N LEU A 417 4.40 2.96 -3.79
CA LEU A 417 5.21 1.88 -3.24
C LEU A 417 6.68 1.92 -3.69
N ILE A 418 7.01 2.69 -4.74
CA ILE A 418 8.40 2.88 -5.21
C ILE A 418 8.67 4.36 -5.45
N PRO A 419 9.53 4.99 -4.63
CA PRO A 419 9.92 6.38 -4.82
C PRO A 419 10.60 6.53 -6.18
N SER A 420 10.22 7.57 -6.94
CA SER A 420 11.00 7.95 -8.13
C SER A 420 12.42 8.33 -7.70
N VAL A 421 13.39 8.31 -8.61
CA VAL A 421 14.76 8.82 -8.35
C VAL A 421 14.74 10.24 -7.76
N ARG A 422 13.71 11.03 -8.09
CA ARG A 422 13.46 12.37 -7.54
C ARG A 422 13.06 12.39 -6.05
N ASP A 423 12.48 11.31 -5.54
CA ASP A 423 12.07 11.14 -4.15
C ASP A 423 13.13 10.41 -3.29
N PHE A 424 14.22 9.92 -3.90
CA PHE A 424 15.32 9.26 -3.18
C PHE A 424 15.90 10.10 -2.03
N PRO A 425 16.10 11.43 -2.16
CA PRO A 425 16.53 12.26 -1.04
C PRO A 425 15.55 12.25 0.14
N ARG A 426 14.24 12.16 -0.12
CA ARG A 426 13.20 12.08 0.93
C ARG A 426 13.21 10.73 1.64
N VAL A 427 13.45 9.66 0.91
CA VAL A 427 13.57 8.30 1.46
C VAL A 427 14.81 8.20 2.36
N VAL A 428 15.96 8.69 1.88
CA VAL A 428 17.20 8.72 2.68
C VAL A 428 17.05 9.62 3.91
N GLN A 429 16.39 10.77 3.78
CA GLN A 429 16.08 11.65 4.93
C GLN A 429 15.09 11.00 5.92
N SER A 430 14.12 10.22 5.42
CA SER A 430 13.18 9.47 6.28
C SER A 430 13.87 8.38 7.09
N ILE A 431 14.95 7.79 6.56
CA ILE A 431 15.80 6.82 7.25
C ILE A 431 16.71 7.53 8.28
N ARG A 432 17.22 8.73 7.93
CA ARG A 432 18.16 9.49 8.78
C ARG A 432 17.49 10.21 9.96
N HIS A 433 16.21 10.57 9.84
CA HIS A 433 15.40 11.21 10.88
C HIS A 433 14.02 10.55 11.04
N PRO A 434 13.98 9.33 11.64
CA PRO A 434 12.75 8.55 11.74
C PRO A 434 11.69 9.19 12.66
N THR A 435 12.08 10.08 13.58
CA THR A 435 11.20 10.61 14.63
C THR A 435 10.39 11.85 14.24
N THR A 436 10.75 12.60 13.18
CA THR A 436 10.20 13.96 13.00
C THR A 436 9.33 14.19 11.75
N ARG A 437 9.38 13.37 10.69
CA ARG A 437 8.64 13.70 9.45
C ARG A 437 8.23 12.59 8.47
N GLY A 438 8.62 11.33 8.68
CA GLY A 438 8.24 10.20 7.82
C GLY A 438 7.15 9.28 8.39
N ARG A 439 6.78 9.49 9.65
CA ARG A 439 5.91 8.62 10.44
C ARG A 439 4.47 9.13 10.44
N SER A 440 3.56 8.49 9.72
CA SER A 440 2.12 8.64 9.97
C SER A 440 1.68 7.61 11.02
N VAL A 441 1.78 7.97 12.30
CA VAL A 441 0.87 7.40 13.29
C VAL A 441 -0.40 8.20 13.16
N SER A 442 -1.36 7.69 12.40
CA SER A 442 -2.68 8.31 12.42
C SER A 442 -3.47 7.68 13.57
N ILE A 443 -4.10 8.57 14.32
CA ILE A 443 -5.16 8.21 15.25
C ILE A 443 -6.41 8.79 14.60
N GLY A 444 -7.34 7.92 14.24
CA GLY A 444 -8.48 8.29 13.41
C GLY A 444 -8.22 8.09 11.91
N PRO A 445 -9.16 8.56 11.08
CA PRO A 445 -9.50 7.86 9.86
C PRO A 445 -8.51 8.05 8.74
N GLN A 446 -7.90 6.95 8.29
CA GLN A 446 -7.10 6.89 7.06
C GLN A 446 -7.96 6.56 5.83
N SER A 447 -9.22 6.26 6.11
CA SER A 447 -10.16 5.51 5.32
C SER A 447 -11.54 6.14 5.45
N ALA A 448 -12.34 6.12 4.39
CA ALA A 448 -13.70 6.65 4.48
C ALA A 448 -14.57 5.84 5.44
N ALA A 449 -14.30 4.54 5.62
CA ALA A 449 -15.01 3.73 6.59
C ALA A 449 -14.63 4.08 8.04
N ASP A 450 -13.33 4.20 8.29
CA ASP A 450 -12.81 4.66 9.58
C ASP A 450 -13.39 6.05 9.91
N ALA A 451 -13.62 6.91 8.90
CA ALA A 451 -14.17 8.24 9.10
C ALA A 451 -15.61 8.18 9.59
N TYR A 452 -16.46 7.42 8.91
CA TYR A 452 -17.84 7.21 9.34
C TYR A 452 -17.93 6.60 10.73
N GLU A 453 -17.06 5.66 11.08
CA GLU A 453 -17.03 5.06 12.41
C GLU A 453 -16.52 6.02 13.47
N THR A 454 -15.51 6.85 13.15
CA THR A 454 -15.06 7.93 14.02
C THR A 454 -16.19 8.91 14.32
N LEU A 455 -17.03 9.22 13.32
CA LEU A 455 -18.21 10.07 13.48
C LEU A 455 -19.28 9.39 14.32
N ALA A 456 -19.58 8.11 14.05
CA ALA A 456 -20.53 7.33 14.86
C ALA A 456 -20.08 7.19 16.32
N TYR A 457 -18.77 7.03 16.55
CA TYR A 457 -18.18 6.98 17.88
C TYR A 457 -18.28 8.32 18.60
N ARG A 458 -17.96 9.43 17.92
CA ARG A 458 -18.14 10.79 18.46
C ARG A 458 -19.60 11.08 18.82
N GLU A 459 -20.52 10.72 17.93
CA GLU A 459 -21.98 10.81 18.12
C GLU A 459 -22.42 10.05 19.37
N ARG A 460 -21.97 8.79 19.51
CA ARG A 460 -22.28 7.97 20.68
C ARG A 460 -21.72 8.56 21.97
N ARG A 461 -20.47 9.02 21.98
CA ARG A 461 -19.86 9.72 23.13
C ARG A 461 -20.65 10.97 23.53
N ARG A 462 -21.17 11.71 22.55
CA ARG A 462 -22.03 12.87 22.80
C ARG A 462 -23.35 12.47 23.46
N ARG A 463 -23.98 11.39 22.98
CA ARG A 463 -25.22 10.86 23.60
C ARG A 463 -24.98 10.39 25.03
N GLU A 464 -23.87 9.71 25.26
CA GLU A 464 -23.49 9.22 26.60
C GLU A 464 -23.14 10.37 27.55
N SER A 465 -22.48 11.44 27.07
CA SER A 465 -22.17 12.62 27.89
C SER A 465 -23.41 13.46 28.24
N ILE A 466 -24.35 13.59 27.30
CA ILE A 466 -25.66 14.22 27.54
C ILE A 466 -26.49 13.35 28.52
N GLY A 467 -26.48 12.03 28.33
CA GLY A 467 -27.15 11.08 29.24
C GLY A 467 -26.59 11.09 30.66
N SER A 468 -25.28 11.25 30.84
CA SER A 468 -24.67 11.37 32.18
C SER A 468 -24.96 12.70 32.87
N ASN A 469 -25.10 13.80 32.12
CA ASN A 469 -25.47 15.11 32.68
C ASN A 469 -26.96 15.23 33.02
N GLY A 470 -27.82 14.38 32.45
CA GLY A 470 -29.25 14.29 32.81
C GLY A 470 -29.52 13.64 34.18
N SER A 471 -28.55 12.92 34.76
CA SER A 471 -28.73 12.16 36.01
C SER A 471 -28.46 12.97 37.30
N ILE A 472 -28.04 14.24 37.23
CA ILE A 472 -27.74 15.08 38.42
C ILE A 472 -28.86 16.10 38.72
N LYS A 473 -30.05 15.96 38.12
CA LYS A 473 -31.24 16.74 38.51
C LYS A 473 -32.34 15.84 39.08
N SER A 474 -32.10 15.32 40.29
CA SER A 474 -33.19 14.96 41.22
C SER A 474 -32.64 14.69 42.62
N LYS A 475 -32.47 15.76 43.40
CA LYS A 475 -32.97 15.87 44.79
C LYS A 475 -32.53 17.21 45.36
N GLY A 476 -33.42 18.20 45.23
CA GLY A 476 -33.40 19.35 46.11
C GLY A 476 -34.01 18.94 47.45
N SER A 477 -33.30 19.15 48.54
CA SER A 477 -33.92 19.45 49.83
C SER A 477 -33.13 20.60 50.46
N SER A 478 -33.75 21.76 50.43
CA SER A 478 -33.36 22.98 51.14
C SER A 478 -33.60 22.84 52.64
N HIS A 479 -32.51 22.82 53.42
CA HIS A 479 -32.41 23.20 54.83
C HIS A 479 -30.89 23.26 55.06
N GLU A 480 -30.23 24.35 55.43
CA GLU A 480 -30.46 25.24 56.55
C GLU A 480 -29.48 26.42 56.40
N LEU A 481 -29.95 27.65 56.53
CA LEU A 481 -29.08 28.82 56.74
C LEU A 481 -28.53 28.75 58.17
N ARG A 482 -27.23 29.07 58.36
CA ARG A 482 -26.71 30.05 59.35
C ARG A 482 -25.29 29.75 59.85
N GLU A 483 -24.47 30.82 59.86
CA GLU A 483 -23.19 31.02 60.59
C GLU A 483 -22.02 30.08 60.19
N LYS A 484 -20.85 30.55 59.77
CA LYS A 484 -20.03 31.56 60.44
C LYS A 484 -18.90 32.02 59.50
N SER A 485 -18.67 33.32 59.48
CA SER A 485 -17.52 34.01 58.91
C SER A 485 -16.19 33.56 59.51
N GLY A 486 -15.16 33.46 58.68
CA GLY A 486 -13.77 33.38 59.10
C GLY A 486 -12.86 33.29 57.87
N ASP A 487 -12.18 34.39 57.57
CA ASP A 487 -11.11 34.51 56.59
C ASP A 487 -10.06 33.40 56.74
N TRP A 488 -9.31 33.10 55.66
CA TRP A 488 -7.85 33.10 55.61
C TRP A 488 -7.38 32.57 54.24
N GLU A 489 -6.33 33.20 53.73
CA GLU A 489 -5.87 33.26 52.35
C GLU A 489 -5.27 31.96 51.76
N GLY A 490 -5.36 31.85 50.43
CA GLY A 490 -4.22 31.52 49.58
C GLY A 490 -3.81 30.05 49.45
N LYS A 491 -4.21 29.42 48.34
CA LYS A 491 -3.31 28.70 47.42
C LYS A 491 -4.07 28.24 46.18
N GLY A 492 -3.70 28.81 45.03
CA GLY A 492 -4.13 28.32 43.72
C GLY A 492 -3.62 26.90 43.50
N ALA A 493 -4.55 25.97 43.26
CA ALA A 493 -4.24 24.66 42.72
C ALA A 493 -4.55 24.67 41.23
N THR A 494 -3.50 24.86 40.44
CA THR A 494 -3.43 24.55 39.02
C THR A 494 -3.80 23.08 38.82
N SER A 495 -4.92 22.82 38.16
CA SER A 495 -5.30 21.47 37.73
C SER A 495 -4.41 21.06 36.56
N GLY A 496 -3.28 20.45 36.87
CA GLY A 496 -2.44 19.77 35.89
C GLY A 496 -3.21 18.61 35.27
N ILE A 497 -3.45 18.68 33.96
CA ILE A 497 -3.90 17.56 33.15
C ILE A 497 -2.68 16.66 32.94
N GLN A 498 -2.54 15.65 33.78
CA GLN A 498 -1.63 14.53 33.54
C GLN A 498 -2.16 13.29 34.25
N GLY A 499 -2.59 12.31 33.45
CA GLY A 499 -3.01 11.00 33.93
C GLY A 499 -3.39 10.11 32.76
N HIS A 500 -2.43 9.28 32.31
CA HIS A 500 -2.73 8.10 31.50
C HIS A 500 -3.66 7.19 32.30
N HIS A 501 -4.97 7.28 32.08
CA HIS A 501 -5.86 6.16 32.36
C HIS A 501 -5.72 5.20 31.19
N GLY A 502 -5.02 4.07 31.41
CA GLY A 502 -5.04 2.96 30.45
C GLY A 502 -6.48 2.47 30.32
N ASN A 503 -6.97 2.32 29.10
CA ASN A 503 -8.35 1.87 28.87
C ASN A 503 -8.44 0.39 29.25
N SER A 504 -9.49 0.01 29.98
CA SER A 504 -9.74 -1.40 30.27
C SER A 504 -10.24 -2.12 29.02
N LEU A 505 -10.04 -3.44 28.94
CA LEU A 505 -10.58 -4.25 27.84
C LEU A 505 -12.10 -4.03 27.66
N ASN A 506 -12.82 -3.90 28.78
CA ASN A 506 -14.25 -3.61 28.79
C ASN A 506 -14.59 -2.26 28.11
N ASP A 507 -13.69 -1.28 28.16
CA ASP A 507 -13.89 0.00 27.48
C ASP A 507 -13.81 -0.19 25.96
N PHE A 508 -12.82 -0.95 25.47
CA PHE A 508 -12.72 -1.27 24.05
C PHE A 508 -13.88 -2.13 23.52
N GLU A 509 -14.36 -3.09 24.31
CA GLU A 509 -15.57 -3.86 23.98
C GLU A 509 -16.82 -2.97 23.91
N ARG A 510 -16.94 -2.00 24.83
CA ARG A 510 -18.03 -1.01 24.79
C ARG A 510 -17.95 -0.11 23.56
N MET A 511 -16.75 0.31 23.14
CA MET A 511 -16.53 1.10 21.93
C MET A 511 -17.02 0.38 20.67
N MET A 512 -16.81 -0.93 20.59
CA MET A 512 -17.27 -1.79 19.46
C MET A 512 -18.79 -2.06 19.48
N GLY A 513 -19.47 -1.72 20.57
CA GLY A 513 -20.89 -1.98 20.78
C GLY A 513 -21.15 -3.42 21.20
N THR A 514 -21.54 -3.63 22.46
CA THR A 514 -22.24 -4.86 22.84
C THR A 514 -23.57 -4.85 22.09
N GLY A 515 -23.84 -5.87 21.26
CA GLY A 515 -24.93 -5.91 20.27
C GLY A 515 -26.36 -5.86 20.83
N SER A 516 -26.71 -4.79 21.54
CA SER A 516 -28.02 -4.47 22.08
C SER A 516 -28.54 -3.23 21.36
N VAL A 517 -29.49 -3.45 20.45
CA VAL A 517 -30.26 -2.40 19.82
C VAL A 517 -31.25 -1.88 20.86
N LEU A 518 -30.88 -0.82 21.57
CA LEU A 518 -31.82 -0.08 22.41
C LEU A 518 -32.46 1.04 21.56
N ALA A 519 -33.78 0.90 21.42
CA ALA A 519 -34.67 1.78 20.67
C ALA A 519 -34.55 3.24 21.13
N SER A 520 -34.59 4.14 20.15
CA SER A 520 -34.57 5.59 20.32
C SER A 520 -35.83 6.11 21.04
N PRO A 521 -35.71 7.06 21.98
CA PRO A 521 -36.77 8.02 22.24
C PRO A 521 -36.49 9.33 21.50
N SER A 522 -37.61 9.99 21.19
CA SER A 522 -37.88 11.12 20.32
C SER A 522 -37.00 12.36 20.48
N GLU A 523 -36.84 13.07 19.36
CA GLU A 523 -36.22 14.38 19.21
C GLU A 523 -36.97 15.47 20.00
N GLU A 524 -36.25 16.22 20.85
CA GLU A 524 -36.60 17.60 21.18
C GLU A 524 -35.44 18.51 20.77
N LYS A 525 -35.68 19.35 19.76
CA LYS A 525 -34.73 20.33 19.21
C LYS A 525 -34.68 21.56 20.11
N GLY A 526 -33.49 21.92 20.59
CA GLY A 526 -33.20 23.20 21.21
C GLY A 526 -32.19 24.01 20.37
N GLU A 527 -32.45 25.30 20.19
CA GLU A 527 -31.74 26.28 19.34
C GLU A 527 -30.24 26.53 19.64
N GLN A 528 -29.60 25.75 20.52
CA GLN A 528 -28.16 25.88 20.82
C GLN A 528 -27.25 25.02 19.91
N ASP A 529 -27.81 24.15 19.07
CA ASP A 529 -27.05 23.20 18.22
C ASP A 529 -26.57 23.75 16.87
N LEU A 530 -27.05 24.92 16.43
CA LEU A 530 -26.78 25.43 15.07
C LEU A 530 -25.33 25.91 14.85
N THR A 531 -24.65 26.40 15.89
CA THR A 531 -23.25 26.86 15.77
C THR A 531 -22.24 25.71 15.93
N VAL A 532 -22.58 24.68 16.72
CA VAL A 532 -21.78 23.46 16.89
C VAL A 532 -21.87 22.57 15.65
N GLY A 533 -23.08 22.42 15.07
CA GLY A 533 -23.28 21.64 13.84
C GLY A 533 -22.49 22.16 12.64
N GLN A 534 -22.34 23.49 12.50
CA GLN A 534 -21.60 24.08 11.38
C GLN A 534 -20.07 23.91 11.53
N GLN A 535 -19.52 23.93 12.75
CA GLN A 535 -18.11 23.62 13.01
C GLN A 535 -17.82 22.11 12.84
N ASP A 536 -18.76 21.25 13.22
CA ASP A 536 -18.67 19.81 13.05
C ASP A 536 -18.71 19.42 11.56
N GLU A 537 -19.60 20.01 10.76
CA GLU A 537 -19.62 19.78 9.30
C GLU A 537 -18.31 20.19 8.60
N ILE A 538 -17.67 21.25 9.07
CA ILE A 538 -16.36 21.70 8.53
C ILE A 538 -15.26 20.73 8.96
N SER A 539 -15.27 20.28 10.22
CA SER A 539 -14.36 19.27 10.77
C SER A 539 -14.49 17.92 10.06
N GLU A 540 -15.73 17.52 9.73
CA GLU A 540 -16.05 16.34 8.92
C GLU A 540 -15.53 16.46 7.50
N LYS A 541 -15.81 17.57 6.82
CA LYS A 541 -15.28 17.83 5.46
C LYS A 541 -13.75 17.83 5.45
N GLU A 542 -13.10 18.43 6.45
CA GLU A 542 -11.65 18.37 6.61
C GLU A 542 -11.12 16.95 6.83
N MET A 543 -11.85 16.12 7.59
CA MET A 543 -11.51 14.72 7.82
C MET A 543 -11.57 13.91 6.52
N PHE A 544 -12.64 14.04 5.74
CA PHE A 544 -12.78 13.35 4.45
C PHE A 544 -11.77 13.84 3.39
N LEU A 545 -11.35 15.10 3.46
CA LEU A 545 -10.31 15.66 2.56
C LEU A 545 -8.91 15.09 2.84
N ARG A 546 -8.63 14.62 4.06
CA ARG A 546 -7.34 14.02 4.44
C ARG A 546 -7.22 12.54 4.03
N LEU A 547 -8.32 11.92 3.59
CA LEU A 547 -8.36 10.53 3.17
C LEU A 547 -7.59 10.30 1.87
N ILE A 548 -6.91 9.16 1.80
CA ILE A 548 -6.22 8.74 0.59
C ILE A 548 -7.26 8.19 -0.37
N ARG A 549 -7.41 8.84 -1.53
CA ARG A 549 -8.38 8.42 -2.54
C ARG A 549 -7.84 7.26 -3.36
N PRO A 550 -8.67 6.23 -3.67
CA PRO A 550 -8.33 5.24 -4.68
C PRO A 550 -8.04 5.93 -6.02
N ARG A 551 -6.93 5.57 -6.64
CA ARG A 551 -6.53 6.14 -7.95
C ARG A 551 -7.26 5.43 -9.08
N VAL A 552 -7.46 6.11 -10.20
CA VAL A 552 -7.89 5.45 -11.44
C VAL A 552 -6.75 4.56 -11.95
N ARG A 553 -7.06 3.28 -12.21
CA ARG A 553 -6.13 2.31 -12.79
C ARG A 553 -6.43 2.12 -14.27
N TYR A 554 -5.38 2.01 -15.09
CA TYR A 554 -5.51 1.80 -16.54
C TYR A 554 -5.12 0.37 -16.92
N ASP A 555 -5.83 -0.22 -17.86
CA ASP A 555 -5.58 -1.58 -18.38
C ASP A 555 -4.12 -1.80 -18.81
N VAL A 556 -3.53 -0.82 -19.49
CA VAL A 556 -2.13 -0.85 -19.95
C VAL A 556 -1.11 -0.86 -18.81
N GLU A 557 -1.48 -0.43 -17.60
CA GLU A 557 -0.56 -0.47 -16.45
C GLU A 557 -0.25 -1.91 -16.03
N VAL A 558 -1.20 -2.83 -16.20
CA VAL A 558 -1.04 -4.24 -15.86
C VAL A 558 0.08 -4.86 -16.69
N VAL A 559 0.01 -4.70 -18.01
CA VAL A 559 1.03 -5.23 -18.92
C VAL A 559 2.34 -4.45 -18.79
N THR A 560 2.29 -3.14 -18.54
CA THR A 560 3.49 -2.35 -18.26
C THR A 560 4.24 -2.90 -17.05
N LYS A 561 3.53 -3.21 -15.94
CA LYS A 561 4.14 -3.84 -14.76
C LYS A 561 4.75 -5.18 -15.12
N LEU A 562 3.98 -6.06 -15.75
CA LEU A 562 4.47 -7.38 -16.16
C LEU A 562 5.79 -7.29 -16.91
N VAL A 563 5.86 -6.49 -17.98
CA VAL A 563 7.07 -6.32 -18.81
C VAL A 563 8.23 -5.71 -18.03
N VAL A 564 7.99 -4.65 -17.25
CA VAL A 564 9.04 -3.98 -16.49
C VAL A 564 9.66 -4.94 -15.47
N TYR A 565 8.85 -5.64 -14.69
CA TYR A 565 9.33 -6.56 -13.65
C TYR A 565 9.94 -7.85 -14.20
N THR A 566 9.42 -8.39 -15.32
CA THR A 566 10.10 -9.46 -16.07
C THR A 566 11.49 -9.03 -16.50
N GLY A 567 11.63 -7.82 -17.04
CA GLY A 567 12.93 -7.27 -17.41
C GLY A 567 13.87 -7.09 -16.22
N ILE A 568 13.38 -6.60 -15.08
CA ILE A 568 14.21 -6.42 -13.88
C ILE A 568 14.79 -7.75 -13.41
N ALA A 569 13.96 -8.80 -13.33
CA ALA A 569 14.41 -10.13 -12.91
C ALA A 569 15.38 -10.74 -13.92
N TRP A 570 15.07 -10.64 -15.22
CA TRP A 570 15.93 -11.15 -16.28
C TRP A 570 17.31 -10.48 -16.29
N LEU A 571 17.34 -9.15 -16.14
CA LEU A 571 18.57 -8.37 -16.00
C LEU A 571 19.34 -8.77 -14.74
N GLY A 572 18.64 -8.83 -13.60
CA GLY A 572 19.22 -9.13 -12.29
C GLY A 572 19.97 -10.46 -12.27
N VAL A 573 19.40 -11.49 -12.89
CA VAL A 573 19.90 -12.87 -12.77
C VAL A 573 20.74 -13.29 -13.98
N GLY A 574 20.56 -12.69 -15.16
CA GLY A 574 21.30 -13.05 -16.37
C GLY A 574 22.23 -11.95 -16.87
N LEU A 575 21.68 -10.83 -17.32
CA LEU A 575 22.47 -9.82 -18.04
C LEU A 575 23.49 -9.10 -17.16
N ILE A 576 23.12 -8.72 -15.94
CA ILE A 576 24.00 -7.98 -15.03
C ILE A 576 25.20 -8.85 -14.61
N PRO A 577 25.04 -10.13 -14.24
CA PRO A 577 26.18 -11.03 -14.04
C PRO A 577 27.12 -11.10 -15.26
N MET A 578 26.59 -11.19 -16.49
CA MET A 578 27.43 -11.14 -17.70
C MET A 578 28.17 -9.80 -17.84
N MET A 579 27.51 -8.68 -17.51
CA MET A 579 28.13 -7.36 -17.54
C MET A 579 29.25 -7.23 -16.50
N PHE A 580 29.14 -7.88 -15.34
CA PHE A 580 30.22 -7.87 -14.36
C PHE A 580 31.50 -8.46 -14.94
N GLU A 581 31.40 -9.58 -15.67
CA GLU A 581 32.54 -10.20 -16.34
C GLU A 581 33.17 -9.28 -17.39
N LEU A 582 32.34 -8.57 -18.17
CA LEU A 582 32.83 -7.64 -19.21
C LEU A 582 33.51 -6.37 -18.64
N VAL A 583 33.07 -5.90 -17.47
CA VAL A 583 33.57 -4.65 -16.85
C VAL A 583 34.70 -4.93 -15.86
N GLY A 584 35.16 -6.18 -15.74
CA GLY A 584 36.24 -6.57 -14.81
C GLY A 584 35.79 -6.65 -13.35
N LEU A 585 34.48 -6.65 -13.10
CA LEU A 585 33.87 -6.94 -11.80
C LEU A 585 33.54 -8.43 -11.65
N GLY A 586 33.87 -9.26 -12.63
CA GLY A 586 33.56 -10.69 -12.70
C GLY A 586 34.20 -11.54 -11.60
N SER A 587 33.72 -12.75 -11.42
CA SER A 587 34.23 -13.73 -10.46
C SER A 587 34.77 -14.99 -11.13
N ASN A 588 34.62 -15.14 -12.44
CA ASN A 588 35.06 -16.34 -13.15
C ASN A 588 36.57 -16.60 -12.99
N HIS A 589 37.38 -15.55 -12.83
CA HIS A 589 38.81 -15.65 -12.56
C HIS A 589 39.15 -16.34 -11.21
N LEU A 590 38.24 -16.32 -10.23
CA LEU A 590 38.43 -16.98 -8.93
C LEU A 590 38.06 -18.46 -8.94
N ARG A 591 37.40 -18.95 -10.01
CA ARG A 591 37.02 -20.36 -10.15
C ARG A 591 38.05 -21.21 -10.90
N ALA A 592 38.98 -20.56 -11.59
CA ALA A 592 40.02 -21.23 -12.37
C ALA A 592 41.30 -21.52 -11.54
N ALA A 593 41.24 -21.38 -10.21
CA ALA A 593 42.37 -21.60 -9.30
C ALA A 593 42.16 -22.82 -8.40
#